data_AF-A0A1I4EVF5-F1
#
_entry.id   AF-A0A1I4EVF5-F1
#
_cell.length_a   1.000
_cell.length_b   1.000
_cell.length_c   1.000
_cell.angle_alpha   90.00
_cell.angle_beta   90.00
_cell.angle_gamma   90.00
#
_symmetry.space_group_name_H-M   'P 1'
#
loop_
_entity.id
_entity.type
_entity.pdbx_description
1 polymer ?
#
loop_
_entity_poly.entity_id
_entity_poly.type
_entity_poly.pdbx_seq_one_letter_code
_entity_poly.pdbx_strand_id
1 'polypeptide(L)' 'MKVDYDKRYHGRIEKAQVICASLSKYNATICEYDRTAVIVPDITEKQLHQLCVELHCSGFYAEKVKSGIITNFGMYE' A
#
# COMPACT_ATOMS: atom_id res chain seq x y z
N MET A 1 13.35 24.15 -6.65
CA MET A 1 13.83 22.76 -6.77
C MET A 1 12.90 22.03 -7.72
N LYS A 2 13.35 21.58 -8.90
CA LYS A 2 12.50 20.77 -9.79
C LYS A 2 12.36 19.38 -9.17
N VAL A 3 11.16 18.99 -8.78
CA VAL A 3 10.87 17.62 -8.35
C VAL A 3 10.99 16.74 -9.58
N ASP A 4 11.90 15.77 -9.51
CA ASP A 4 11.97 14.70 -10.50
C ASP A 4 10.83 13.71 -10.21
N TYR A 5 9.72 13.92 -10.90
CA TYR A 5 8.49 13.14 -10.72
C TYR A 5 8.71 11.66 -11.03
N ASP A 6 9.58 11.35 -12.00
CA ASP A 6 9.87 9.98 -12.41
C ASP A 6 10.69 9.26 -11.35
N LYS A 7 11.70 9.93 -10.78
CA LYS A 7 12.46 9.39 -9.66
C LYS A 7 11.58 9.14 -8.43
N ARG A 8 10.68 10.09 -8.11
CA ARG A 8 9.74 9.94 -6.99
C ARG A 8 8.74 8.81 -7.24
N TYR A 9 8.28 8.62 -8.47
CA TYR A 9 7.38 7.54 -8.83
C TYR A 9 8.06 6.17 -8.71
N HIS A 10 9.28 6.01 -9.24
CA HIS A 10 10.05 4.76 -9.10
C HIS A 10 10.31 4.40 -7.64
N GLY A 11 10.70 5.37 -6.81
CA GLY A 11 10.88 5.12 -5.37
C GLY A 11 9.60 4.67 -4.66
N ARG A 12 8.43 5.13 -5.10
CA ARG A 12 7.14 4.65 -4.57
C ARG A 12 6.82 3.22 -5.01
N ILE A 13 7.18 2.83 -6.23
CA ILE A 13 7.04 1.45 -6.71
C ILE A 13 7.91 0.51 -5.88
N GLU A 14 9.19 0.84 -5.70
CA GLU A 14 10.11 0.02 -4.89
C GLU A 14 9.60 -0.16 -3.47
N LYS A 15 9.10 0.93 -2.86
CA LYS A 15 8.54 0.87 -1.50
C LYS A 15 7.29 -0.01 -1.44
N ALA A 16 6.40 0.09 -2.42
CA ALA A 16 5.23 -0.78 -2.52
C ALA A 16 5.62 -2.26 -2.65
N GLN A 17 6.65 -2.58 -3.43
CA GLN A 17 7.17 -3.96 -3.57
C GLN A 17 7.71 -4.51 -2.25
N VAL A 18 8.50 -3.72 -1.51
CA VAL A 18 9.03 -4.11 -0.19
C VAL A 18 7.89 -4.37 0.80
N ILE A 19 6.89 -3.50 0.84
CA ILE A 19 5.72 -3.68 1.73
C ILE A 19 4.88 -4.89 1.31
N CYS A 20 4.67 -5.10 0.01
CA CYS A 20 3.96 -6.27 -0.49
C CYS A 20 4.64 -7.57 -0.03
N ALA A 21 5.97 -7.63 -0.09
CA ALA A 21 6.74 -8.78 0.37
C ALA A 21 6.66 -8.98 1.90
N SER A 22 6.68 -7.90 2.68
CA SER A 22 6.57 -7.99 4.15
C SER A 22 5.18 -8.44 4.62
N LEU A 23 4.14 -8.17 3.81
CA LEU A 23 2.76 -8.60 4.04
C LEU A 23 2.44 -9.99 3.45
N SER A 24 3.44 -10.84 3.22
CA SER A 24 3.25 -12.21 2.71
C SER A 24 2.22 -13.05 3.48
N LYS A 25 2.09 -12.85 4.79
CA LYS A 25 1.07 -13.52 5.64
C LYS A 25 -0.37 -13.16 5.29
N TYR A 26 -0.57 -12.05 4.59
CA TYR A 26 -1.89 -11.55 4.20
C TYR A 26 -2.20 -11.79 2.71
N ASN A 27 -1.41 -12.60 2.00
CA ASN A 27 -1.55 -12.80 0.55
C ASN A 27 -1.58 -11.47 -0.23
N ALA A 28 -0.82 -10.47 0.24
CA ALA A 28 -0.81 -9.16 -0.36
C ALA A 28 -0.22 -9.19 -1.78
N THR A 29 -0.76 -8.36 -2.66
CA THR A 29 -0.34 -8.27 -4.08
C THR A 29 -0.20 -6.80 -4.50
N ILE A 30 0.64 -6.55 -5.51
CA ILE A 30 0.72 -5.23 -6.13
C ILE A 30 -0.52 -5.01 -7.00
N CYS A 31 -1.14 -3.83 -6.89
CA CYS A 31 -2.25 -3.47 -7.75
C CYS A 31 -1.80 -3.37 -9.22
N GLU A 32 -2.50 -4.05 -10.13
CA GLU A 32 -2.19 -4.07 -11.56
C GLU A 32 -2.28 -2.68 -12.20
N TYR A 33 -3.24 -1.87 -11.75
CA TYR A 33 -3.52 -0.54 -12.29
C TYR A 33 -2.71 0.58 -11.63
N ASP A 34 -2.16 0.32 -10.44
CA ASP A 34 -1.30 1.26 -9.72
C ASP A 34 -0.18 0.50 -9.00
N ARG A 35 1.01 0.50 -9.61
CA ARG A 35 2.19 -0.18 -9.06
C ARG A 35 2.71 0.43 -7.75
N THR A 36 2.15 1.55 -7.31
CA THR A 36 2.45 2.17 -6.01
C THR A 36 1.46 1.79 -4.91
N ALA A 37 0.49 0.92 -5.21
CA ALA A 37 -0.52 0.44 -4.29
C ALA A 37 -0.40 -1.08 -4.04
N VAL A 38 -0.74 -1.49 -2.81
CA VAL A 38 -0.77 -2.90 -2.38
C VAL A 38 -2.20 -3.28 -2.02
N ILE A 39 -2.68 -4.38 -2.57
CA ILE A 39 -3.98 -4.97 -2.24
C ILE A 39 -3.75 -6.07 -1.20
N VAL A 40 -4.49 -5.99 -0.10
CA VAL A 40 -4.49 -6.96 0.99
C VAL A 40 -5.88 -7.59 1.07
N PRO A 41 -6.08 -8.81 0.56
CA PRO A 41 -7.37 -9.48 0.59
C PRO A 41 -7.71 -10.02 1.99
N ASP A 42 -8.98 -10.38 2.17
CA ASP A 42 -9.50 -11.09 3.35
C ASP A 42 -9.20 -10.44 4.70
N ILE A 43 -9.16 -9.10 4.72
CA ILE A 43 -9.02 -8.31 5.95
C ILE A 43 -10.31 -7.54 6.26
N THR A 44 -10.44 -7.16 7.51
CA THR A 44 -11.46 -6.21 7.96
C THR A 44 -10.96 -4.76 7.83
N GLU A 45 -11.89 -3.80 7.82
CA GLU A 45 -11.55 -2.37 7.88
C GLU A 45 -10.69 -2.04 9.10
N LYS A 46 -10.95 -2.67 10.24
CA LYS A 46 -10.15 -2.51 11.46
C LYS A 46 -8.71 -2.99 11.28
N GLN A 47 -8.51 -4.15 10.64
CA GLN A 47 -7.18 -4.66 10.31
C GLN A 47 -6.46 -3.75 9.33
N LEU A 48 -7.17 -3.22 8.32
CA LEU A 48 -6.60 -2.22 7.40
C LEU A 48 -6.13 -0.98 8.16
N HIS A 49 -6.96 -0.43 9.05
CA HIS A 49 -6.59 0.75 9.83
C HIS A 49 -5.33 0.50 10.66
N GLN A 50 -5.24 -0.66 11.31
CA GLN A 50 -4.06 -1.04 12.08
C GLN A 50 -2.81 -1.17 11.20
N LEU A 51 -2.91 -1.81 10.03
CA LEU A 51 -1.81 -1.89 9.06
C LEU A 51 -1.36 -0.49 8.60
N CYS A 52 -2.30 0.43 8.39
CA CYS A 52 -2.00 1.80 7.99
C CYS A 52 -1.20 2.55 9.06
N VAL A 53 -1.53 2.35 10.34
CA VAL A 53 -0.78 2.93 11.46
C VAL A 53 0.62 2.32 11.55
N GLU A 54 0.73 0.99 11.52
CA GLU A 54 2.01 0.27 11.66
C GLU A 54 2.98 0.58 10.51
N LEU A 55 2.47 0.77 9.30
CA LEU A 55 3.26 1.01 8.09
C LEU A 55 3.37 2.50 7.72
N HIS A 56 2.85 3.41 8.55
CA HIS A 56 2.80 4.85 8.31
C HIS A 56 2.30 5.19 6.90
N CYS A 57 1.14 4.64 6.54
CA CYS A 57 0.57 4.76 5.20
C CYS A 57 -0.92 5.08 5.26
N SER A 58 -1.54 5.25 4.10
CA SER A 58 -2.99 5.43 3.98
C SER A 58 -3.60 4.25 3.24
N GLY A 59 -4.91 4.08 3.35
CA GLY A 59 -5.59 3.05 2.57
C GLY A 59 -7.09 3.24 2.52
N PHE A 60 -7.71 2.45 1.66
CA PHE A 60 -9.15 2.40 1.46
C PHE A 60 -9.64 0.96 1.58
N TYR A 61 -10.74 0.75 2.30
CA TYR A 61 -11.36 -0.56 2.45
C TYR A 61 -12.46 -0.76 1.41
N ALA A 62 -12.33 -1.80 0.59
CA ALA A 62 -13.31 -2.19 -0.40
C ALA A 62 -14.21 -3.32 0.15
N GLU A 63 -15.33 -2.94 0.78
CA GLU A 63 -16.24 -3.86 1.46
C GLU A 63 -16.76 -4.99 0.56
N LYS A 64 -17.10 -4.67 -0.70
CA LYS A 64 -17.64 -5.65 -1.68
C LYS A 64 -16.74 -6.85 -1.92
N VAL A 65 -15.42 -6.66 -1.81
CA VAL A 65 -14.41 -7.69 -2.07
C VAL A 65 -13.56 -7.97 -0.82
N LYS A 66 -13.97 -7.43 0.34
CA LYS A 66 -13.29 -7.59 1.64
C LYS A 66 -11.78 -7.41 1.56
N SER A 67 -11.34 -6.36 0.86
CA SER A 67 -9.92 -6.10 0.62
C SER A 67 -9.55 -4.69 1.04
N GLY A 68 -8.37 -4.53 1.61
CA GLY A 68 -7.77 -3.22 1.82
C GLY A 68 -6.82 -2.86 0.68
N ILE A 69 -6.88 -1.62 0.23
CA ILE A 69 -5.95 -1.06 -0.75
C ILE A 69 -5.08 -0.07 0.01
N ILE A 70 -3.80 -0.37 0.14
CA ILE A 70 -2.81 0.42 0.87
C ILE A 70 -1.99 1.24 -0.12
N THR A 71 -1.79 2.51 0.18
CA THR A 71 -1.10 3.51 -0.64
C THR A 71 -0.26 4.44 0.23
N ASN A 72 0.55 5.31 -0.40
CA ASN A 72 1.26 6.40 0.30
C ASN A 72 2.20 5.96 1.43
N PHE A 73 2.92 4.85 1.23
CA PHE A 73 3.87 4.28 2.21
C PHE A 73 4.90 5.31 2.69
N GLY A 74 4.87 5.66 3.98
CA GLY A 74 5.77 6.63 4.62
C GLY A 74 5.91 7.94 3.85
N MET A 75 4.79 8.48 3.36
CA MET A 75 4.74 9.88 2.89
C MET A 75 4.47 10.87 4.03
N TYR A 76 4.14 10.38 5.22
CA TYR A 76 3.89 11.15 6.43
C TYR A 76 5.02 10.88 7.43
N GLU A 77 6.23 11.34 7.10
CA GLU A 77 7.30 11.55 8.09
C GLU A 77 7.19 12.98 8.65
#